data_AF-A0A2E4T3Z8-F1
#
_entry.id   AF-A0A2E4T3Z8-F1
#
_cell.length_a   1.000
_cell.length_b   1.000
_cell.length_c   1.000
_cell.angle_alpha   90.00
_cell.angle_beta   90.00
_cell.angle_gamma   90.00
#
_symmetry.space_group_name_H-M   'P 1'
#
loop_
_entity.id
_entity.type
_entity.pdbx_description
1 polymer ?
#
loop_
_entity_poly.entity_id
_entity_poly.type
_entity_poly.pdbx_seq_one_letter_code
_entity_poly.pdbx_strand_id
1 'polypeptide(L)'
;MVSLNQISARAELERRRYQVEEALEEFVQNRLSKPDAPVMRLVSEILLGGGKRYRPVLSVLAYEACGGDDHEKAFNLALSGELIHTATLIHDDINDQSKLRRGKPTLHTT
;
A
#
# COMPACT_ATOMS: atom_id res chain seq x y z
N MET A 1 25.25 17.70 7.79
CA MET A 1 25.87 17.20 6.55
C MET A 1 25.41 15.76 6.37
N VAL A 2 24.45 15.50 5.46
CA VAL A 2 23.91 14.15 5.22
C VAL A 2 24.96 13.37 4.40
N SER A 3 25.33 12.16 4.85
CA SER A 3 26.35 11.32 4.18
C SER A 3 25.84 10.81 2.82
N LEU A 4 26.73 10.68 1.82
CA LEU A 4 26.41 10.11 0.49
C LEU A 4 25.68 8.75 0.58
N ASN A 5 26.00 7.93 1.58
CA ASN A 5 25.32 6.64 1.82
C ASN A 5 23.84 6.81 2.23
N GLN A 6 23.52 7.88 2.97
CA GLN A 6 22.13 8.17 3.37
C GLN A 6 21.29 8.67 2.20
N ILE A 7 21.90 9.37 1.24
CA ILE A 7 21.24 9.83 0.01
C ILE A 7 20.87 8.61 -0.87
N SER A 8 21.79 7.64 -1.00
CA SER A 8 21.55 6.40 -1.74
C SER A 8 20.42 5.56 -1.12
N ALA A 9 20.43 5.36 0.20
CA ALA A 9 19.38 4.56 0.87
C ALA A 9 17.98 5.19 0.73
N ARG A 10 17.88 6.51 0.84
CA ARG A 10 16.60 7.21 0.65
C ARG A 10 16.10 7.11 -0.78
N ALA A 11 16.98 7.26 -1.77
CA ALA A 11 16.63 7.09 -3.17
C ALA A 11 16.11 5.68 -3.47
N GLU A 12 16.75 4.66 -2.89
CA GLU A 12 16.30 3.27 -3.04
C GLU A 12 14.94 3.02 -2.40
N LEU A 13 14.70 3.55 -1.18
CA LEU A 13 13.38 3.44 -0.54
C LEU A 13 12.28 4.11 -1.36
N GLU A 14 12.55 5.28 -1.96
CA GLU A 14 11.58 5.92 -2.86
C GLU A 14 11.37 5.08 -4.12
N ARG A 15 12.43 4.51 -4.72
CA ARG A 15 12.30 3.61 -5.88
C ARG A 15 11.39 2.43 -5.54
N ARG A 16 11.61 1.76 -4.41
CA ARG A 16 10.76 0.64 -3.96
C ARG A 16 9.34 1.10 -3.68
N ARG A 17 9.15 2.27 -3.11
CA ARG A 17 7.81 2.85 -2.89
C ARG A 17 7.07 3.04 -4.21
N TYR A 18 7.73 3.56 -5.25
CA TYR A 18 7.12 3.73 -6.58
C TYR A 18 6.71 2.40 -7.20
N GLN A 19 7.57 1.38 -7.14
CA GLN A 19 7.23 0.04 -7.63
C GLN A 19 6.01 -0.55 -6.91
N VAL A 20 5.91 -0.33 -5.60
CA VAL A 20 4.75 -0.79 -4.81
C VAL A 20 3.48 -0.05 -5.23
N GLU A 21 3.54 1.27 -5.43
CA GLU A 21 2.36 2.03 -5.90
C GLU A 21 1.90 1.55 -7.28
N GLU A 22 2.83 1.34 -8.21
CA GLU A 22 2.52 0.82 -9.56
C GLU A 22 1.85 -0.56 -9.48
N ALA A 23 2.42 -1.48 -8.70
CA ALA A 23 1.84 -2.81 -8.52
C ALA A 23 0.46 -2.77 -7.84
N LEU A 24 0.23 -1.81 -6.93
CA LEU A 24 -1.05 -1.61 -6.27
C LEU A 24 -2.10 -1.04 -7.23
N GLU A 25 -1.71 -0.08 -8.07
CA GLU A 25 -2.55 0.47 -9.14
C GLU A 25 -2.95 -0.62 -10.13
N GLU A 26 -2.01 -1.43 -10.59
CA GLU A 26 -2.27 -2.57 -11.47
C GLU A 26 -3.25 -3.56 -10.82
N PHE A 27 -3.02 -3.91 -9.56
CA PHE A 27 -3.92 -4.79 -8.80
C PHE A 27 -5.35 -4.21 -8.75
N VAL A 28 -5.50 -2.93 -8.43
CA VAL A 28 -6.81 -2.27 -8.38
C VAL A 28 -7.48 -2.30 -9.76
N GLN A 29 -6.76 -1.95 -10.83
CA GLN A 29 -7.31 -1.97 -12.20
C GLN A 29 -7.75 -3.37 -12.61
N ASN A 30 -6.96 -4.39 -12.28
CA ASN A 30 -7.33 -5.78 -12.54
C ASN A 30 -8.65 -6.13 -11.83
N ARG A 31 -8.79 -5.77 -10.55
CA ARG A 31 -9.99 -6.07 -9.75
C ARG A 31 -11.22 -5.28 -10.16
N LEU A 32 -11.06 -4.08 -10.71
CA LEU A 32 -12.16 -3.32 -11.30
C LEU A 32 -12.80 -3.99 -12.53
N SER A 33 -12.12 -4.96 -13.16
CA SER A 33 -12.67 -5.78 -14.25
C SER A 33 -13.40 -7.05 -13.78
N LYS A 34 -13.45 -7.31 -12.47
CA LYS A 34 -13.95 -8.55 -11.86
C LYS A 34 -15.32 -8.34 -11.18
N PRO A 35 -16.05 -9.41 -10.80
CA PRO A 35 -17.37 -9.29 -10.18
C PRO A 35 -17.41 -8.45 -8.89
N ASP A 36 -16.30 -8.35 -8.17
CA ASP A 36 -16.13 -7.58 -6.95
C ASP A 36 -15.80 -6.08 -7.20
N ALA A 37 -15.79 -5.64 -8.45
CA ALA A 37 -15.55 -4.25 -8.84
C ALA A 37 -16.36 -3.21 -8.05
N PRO A 38 -17.64 -3.42 -7.66
CA PRO A 38 -18.35 -2.45 -6.83
C PRO A 38 -17.66 -2.16 -5.49
N VAL A 39 -17.15 -3.20 -4.81
CA VAL A 39 -16.41 -3.03 -3.55
C VAL A 39 -15.07 -2.38 -3.83
N MET A 40 -14.36 -2.82 -4.88
CA MET A 40 -13.07 -2.24 -5.24
C MET A 40 -13.17 -0.73 -5.55
N ARG A 41 -14.25 -0.27 -6.22
CA ARG A 41 -14.49 1.15 -6.47
C ARG A 41 -14.63 1.98 -5.19
N LEU A 42 -15.24 1.42 -4.15
CA LEU A 42 -15.42 2.11 -2.88
C LEU A 42 -14.11 2.24 -2.11
N VAL A 43 -13.27 1.19 -2.13
CA VAL A 43 -12.04 1.15 -1.32
C VAL A 43 -10.81 1.70 -2.04
N SER A 44 -10.84 1.80 -3.38
CA SER A 44 -9.67 2.20 -4.18
C SER A 44 -9.15 3.58 -3.81
N GLU A 45 -10.02 4.55 -3.51
CA GLU A 45 -9.59 5.90 -3.12
C GLU A 45 -8.81 5.92 -1.79
N ILE A 46 -9.15 5.01 -0.87
CA ILE A 46 -8.47 4.86 0.42
C ILE A 46 -7.15 4.14 0.22
N LEU A 47 -7.18 3.04 -0.55
CA LEU A 47 -6.03 2.20 -0.84
C LEU A 47 -4.95 2.96 -1.65
N LEU A 48 -5.37 3.73 -2.65
CA LEU A 48 -4.54 4.56 -3.53
C LEU A 48 -4.38 6.00 -3.03
N GLY A 49 -4.93 6.35 -1.86
CA GLY A 49 -4.80 7.66 -1.22
C GLY A 49 -3.39 8.01 -0.73
N GLY A 50 -2.38 7.27 -1.20
CA GLY A 50 -0.97 7.40 -0.90
C GLY A 50 -0.60 6.93 0.50
N GLY A 51 0.59 7.30 0.93
CA GLY A 51 1.17 6.89 2.20
C GLY A 51 2.66 6.63 2.03
N LYS A 52 3.31 6.25 3.12
CA LYS A 52 4.75 5.97 3.09
C LYS A 52 5.07 4.57 2.56
N ARG A 53 4.06 3.69 2.46
CA ARG A 53 4.15 2.29 2.01
C ARG A 53 5.27 1.49 2.70
N TYR A 54 5.56 1.80 3.96
CA TYR A 54 6.65 1.14 4.67
C TYR A 54 6.43 -0.37 4.81
N ARG A 55 5.20 -0.82 5.04
CA ARG A 55 4.90 -2.25 5.18
C ARG A 55 5.28 -3.04 3.93
N PRO A 56 4.73 -2.75 2.73
CA PRO A 56 5.08 -3.49 1.53
C PRO A 56 6.56 -3.34 1.14
N VAL A 57 7.15 -2.13 1.28
CA VAL A 57 8.58 -1.92 0.98
C VAL A 57 9.48 -2.77 1.90
N LEU A 58 9.20 -2.80 3.20
CA LEU A 58 9.96 -3.61 4.15
C LEU A 58 9.77 -5.12 3.88
N SER A 59 8.57 -5.56 3.50
CA SER A 59 8.32 -6.96 3.12
C SER A 59 9.18 -7.39 1.93
N VAL A 60 9.25 -6.57 0.87
CA VAL A 60 10.08 -6.85 -0.30
C VAL A 60 11.57 -6.88 0.08
N LEU A 61 12.05 -5.87 0.79
CA LEU A 61 13.45 -5.80 1.21
C LEU A 61 13.84 -6.96 2.14
N ALA A 62 12.95 -7.39 3.03
CA ALA A 62 13.20 -8.54 3.91
C ALA A 62 13.27 -9.85 3.14
N TYR A 63 12.44 -10.04 2.11
CA TYR A 63 12.50 -11.20 1.23
C TYR A 63 13.82 -11.25 0.45
N GLU A 64 14.21 -10.14 -0.16
CA GLU A 64 15.49 -10.02 -0.89
C GLU A 64 16.70 -10.22 0.03
N ALA A 65 16.67 -9.67 1.26
CA ALA A 65 17.73 -9.84 2.24
C ALA A 65 17.91 -11.31 2.70
N CYS A 66 16.85 -12.11 2.60
CA CYS A 66 16.90 -13.56 2.85
C CYS A 66 17.35 -14.38 1.62
N GLY A 67 17.75 -13.72 0.53
CA GLY A 67 18.19 -14.38 -0.71
C GLY A 67 17.06 -14.74 -1.68
N GLY A 68 15.86 -14.19 -1.49
CA GLY A 68 14.76 -14.37 -2.42
C GLY A 68 14.94 -13.56 -3.71
N ASP A 69 14.56 -14.14 -4.84
CA ASP A 69 14.71 -13.57 -6.19
C ASP A 69 13.40 -13.53 -7.01
N ASP A 70 12.32 -14.13 -6.50
CA ASP A 70 10.99 -14.07 -7.10
C ASP A 70 10.27 -12.76 -6.69
N HIS A 71 10.45 -11.73 -7.51
CA HIS A 71 9.83 -10.43 -7.29
C HIS A 71 8.30 -10.49 -7.27
N GLU A 72 7.68 -11.25 -8.17
CA GLU A 72 6.21 -11.31 -8.25
C GLU A 72 5.63 -11.86 -6.95
N LYS A 73 6.22 -12.94 -6.43
CA LYS A 73 5.83 -13.52 -5.14
C LYS A 73 6.03 -12.55 -3.97
N ALA A 74 7.16 -11.83 -3.96
CA ALA A 74 7.44 -10.84 -2.91
C ALA A 74 6.41 -9.71 -2.93
N PHE A 75 6.08 -9.19 -4.11
CA PHE A 75 5.11 -8.11 -4.28
C PHE A 75 3.69 -8.58 -3.95
N ASN A 76 3.27 -9.76 -4.40
CA ASN A 76 1.96 -10.32 -4.05
C ASN A 76 1.77 -10.43 -2.52
N LEU A 77 2.79 -10.89 -1.80
CA LEU A 77 2.75 -10.91 -0.33
C LEU A 77 2.72 -9.50 0.25
N ALA A 78 3.59 -8.60 -0.23
CA ALA A 78 3.66 -7.22 0.22
C ALA A 78 2.32 -6.47 0.07
N LEU A 79 1.68 -6.59 -1.10
CA LEU A 79 0.38 -6.01 -1.40
C LEU A 79 -0.73 -6.59 -0.51
N SER A 80 -0.71 -7.90 -0.25
CA SER A 80 -1.68 -8.51 0.67
C SER A 80 -1.65 -7.87 2.06
N GLY A 81 -0.45 -7.55 2.57
CA GLY A 81 -0.28 -6.87 3.85
C GLY A 81 -0.80 -5.42 3.83
N GLU A 82 -0.63 -4.70 2.73
CA GLU A 82 -1.14 -3.32 2.58
C GLU A 82 -2.68 -3.30 2.45
N LEU A 83 -3.27 -4.31 1.80
CA LEU A 83 -4.72 -4.51 1.76
C LEU A 83 -5.29 -4.77 3.16
N ILE A 84 -4.67 -5.66 3.93
CA ILE A 84 -5.06 -5.92 5.33
C ILE A 84 -4.93 -4.63 6.14
N HIS A 85 -3.80 -3.92 6.03
CA HIS A 85 -3.62 -2.65 6.72
C HIS A 85 -4.73 -1.64 6.39
N THR A 86 -5.10 -1.53 5.12
CA THR A 86 -6.17 -0.63 4.67
C THR A 86 -7.52 -1.05 5.26
N ALA A 87 -7.81 -2.35 5.29
CA ALA A 87 -9.02 -2.88 5.91
C ALA A 87 -9.08 -2.57 7.42
N THR A 88 -7.96 -2.70 8.16
CA THR A 88 -7.95 -2.34 9.58
C THR A 88 -8.23 -0.85 9.78
N LEU A 89 -7.67 0.04 8.95
CA LEU A 89 -7.93 1.47 9.07
C LEU A 89 -9.41 1.82 8.83
N ILE A 90 -10.06 1.16 7.87
CA ILE A 90 -11.49 1.35 7.61
C ILE A 90 -12.32 0.88 8.81
N HIS A 91 -11.97 -0.26 9.39
CA HIS A 91 -12.66 -0.79 10.57
C HIS A 91 -12.43 0.08 11.81
N ASP A 92 -11.21 0.58 12.01
CA ASP A 92 -10.87 1.54 13.07
C ASP A 92 -11.72 2.82 12.92
N ASP A 93 -11.85 3.34 11.70
CA ASP A 93 -12.66 4.54 11.45
C ASP A 93 -14.12 4.34 11.87
N ILE A 94 -14.69 3.16 11.61
CA ILE A 94 -16.06 2.80 12.02
C ILE A 94 -16.16 2.66 13.54
N ASN A 95 -15.24 1.90 14.15
CA ASN A 95 -15.26 1.65 15.58
C ASN A 95 -15.11 2.96 16.37
N ASP A 96 -14.21 3.83 15.91
CA ASP A 96 -13.88 5.09 16.58
C ASP A 96 -14.84 6.24 16.19
N GLN A 97 -15.83 5.97 15.31
CA GLN A 97 -16.75 6.98 14.78
C GLN A 97 -16.01 8.18 14.15
N SER A 98 -14.85 7.90 13.54
CA SER A 98 -13.99 8.91 12.94
C SER A 98 -14.64 9.47 11.68
N LYS A 99 -14.86 10.78 11.62
CA LYS A 99 -15.43 11.44 10.44
C LYS A 99 -14.42 11.72 9.33
N LEU A 100 -13.13 11.80 9.68
CA LEU A 100 -12.08 12.19 8.74
C LEU A 100 -10.84 11.31 8.90
N ARG A 101 -10.20 10.96 7.77
CA ARG A 101 -8.87 10.35 7.70
C ARG A 101 -8.03 11.12 6.69
N ARG A 102 -6.86 11.63 7.15
CA ARG A 102 -5.96 12.47 6.33
C ARG A 102 -6.67 13.65 5.64
N GLY A 103 -7.64 14.25 6.34
CA GLY A 103 -8.40 15.40 5.82
C GLY A 103 -9.52 15.05 4.82
N LYS A 104 -9.76 13.77 4.52
CA LYS A 104 -10.89 13.31 3.69
C LYS A 104 -11.96 12.60 4.54
N PRO A 105 -13.24 12.61 4.16
CA PRO A 105 -14.28 11.79 4.79
C PRO A 105 -13.89 10.32 4.87
N THR A 106 -14.25 9.64 5.97
CA THR A 106 -14.06 8.20 6.10
C THR A 106 -15.18 7.45 5.37
N LEU A 107 -14.91 6.21 4.98
CA LEU A 107 -15.80 5.42 4.11
C LEU A 107 -17.25 5.35 4.62
N HIS A 108 -17.44 5.16 5.94
CA HIS A 108 -18.77 4.98 6.53
C HIS A 108 -19.57 6.28 6.70
N THR A 109 -18.94 7.43 6.42
CA THR A 109 -19.57 8.76 6.50
C THR A 109 -19.89 9.36 5.14
N THR A 110 -19.59 8.62 4.06
CA THR A 110 -19.84 9.00 2.66
C THR A 110 -21.14 8.35 2.19
#